data_AF-A0A1C6TQN7-F1
#
_entry.id   AF-A0A1C6TQN7-F1
#
_cell.length_a   1.000
_cell.length_b   1.000
_cell.length_c   1.000
_cell.angle_alpha   90.00
_cell.angle_beta   90.00
_cell.angle_gamma   90.00
#
_symmetry.space_group_name_H-M   'P 1'
#
loop_
_entity.id
_entity.type
_entity.pdbx_description
1 polymer ?
#
loop_
_entity_poly.entity_id
_entity_poly.type
_entity_poly.pdbx_seq_one_letter_code
_entity_poly.pdbx_strand_id
1 'polypeptide(L)'
;MCNYCGCREFPLIGRLSAEHEAIANAAGRLRAAIGAGAADAPAALDALLTLLGPHTATEERGLFEELRAEGSLAEAVEKLCAEHDDIHGVLGGVDRSAPDWPAVLAALDRLHRHIDNEEHGLFPAAVIALPIPAWDRITPTGAARQVAGTATPDGHRPRLTNP
;
A
#
# COMPACT_ATOMS: atom_id res chain seq x y z
N MET A 1 11.79 -0.51 0.99
CA MET A 1 11.24 0.86 1.10
C MET A 1 12.08 1.81 0.26
N CYS A 2 11.64 2.07 -0.97
CA CYS A 2 12.40 2.82 -1.97
C CYS A 2 12.05 4.31 -1.93
N ASN A 3 12.97 5.15 -1.48
CA ASN A 3 12.78 6.61 -1.38
C ASN A 3 13.09 7.38 -2.67
N TYR A 4 13.39 6.69 -3.79
CA TYR A 4 14.03 7.31 -4.95
C TYR A 4 13.14 7.48 -6.19
N CYS A 5 11.97 6.84 -6.25
CA CYS A 5 11.11 6.86 -7.44
C CYS A 5 10.16 8.07 -7.50
N GLY A 6 9.92 8.78 -6.38
CA GLY A 6 8.91 9.85 -6.30
C GLY A 6 7.45 9.39 -6.47
N CYS A 7 7.21 8.08 -6.66
CA CYS A 7 5.87 7.52 -6.83
C CYS A 7 4.96 7.77 -5.63
N ARG A 8 5.52 7.90 -4.42
CA ARG A 8 4.79 8.22 -3.18
C ARG A 8 4.17 9.62 -3.17
N GLU A 9 4.54 10.50 -4.10
CA GLU A 9 3.89 11.81 -4.29
C GLU A 9 2.49 11.68 -4.91
N PHE A 10 2.17 10.54 -5.54
CA PHE A 10 0.81 10.22 -5.94
C PHE A 10 0.02 9.81 -4.70
N PRO A 11 -1.07 10.53 -4.33
CA PRO A 11 -1.68 10.34 -3.00
C PRO A 11 -2.19 8.92 -2.74
N LEU A 12 -2.68 8.22 -3.77
CA LEU A 12 -3.09 6.81 -3.63
C LEU A 12 -1.89 5.90 -3.36
N ILE A 13 -0.80 6.01 -4.14
CA ILE A 13 0.43 5.22 -3.91
C ILE A 13 1.01 5.54 -2.53
N GLY A 14 1.07 6.82 -2.14
CA GLY A 14 1.53 7.21 -0.81
C GLY A 14 0.71 6.57 0.32
N ARG A 15 -0.62 6.49 0.16
CA ARG A 15 -1.50 5.77 1.08
C ARG A 15 -1.20 4.26 1.10
N LEU A 16 -1.14 3.61 -0.06
CA LEU A 16 -0.89 2.16 -0.15
C LEU A 16 0.46 1.78 0.45
N SER A 17 1.50 2.59 0.19
CA SER A 17 2.80 2.40 0.83
C SER A 17 2.78 2.54 2.35
N ALA A 18 1.98 3.46 2.90
CA ALA A 18 1.81 3.56 4.35
C ALA A 18 1.05 2.35 4.92
N GLU A 19 0.09 1.83 4.19
CA GLU A 19 -0.63 0.59 4.53
C GLU A 19 0.31 -0.63 4.48
N HIS A 20 1.18 -0.74 3.48
CA HIS A 20 2.23 -1.76 3.40
C HIS A 20 3.14 -1.75 4.62
N GLU A 21 3.57 -0.57 5.08
CA GLU A 21 4.37 -0.44 6.30
C GLU A 21 3.60 -0.95 7.53
N ALA A 22 2.32 -0.61 7.65
CA ALA A 22 1.47 -1.10 8.75
C ALA A 22 1.27 -2.62 8.69
N ILE A 23 1.05 -3.18 7.50
CA ILE A 23 0.88 -4.61 7.23
C ILE A 23 2.18 -5.37 7.55
N ALA A 24 3.33 -4.90 7.07
CA ALA A 24 4.62 -5.51 7.35
C ALA A 24 4.93 -5.53 8.86
N ASN A 25 4.60 -4.46 9.56
CA ASN A 25 4.72 -4.40 11.02
C ASN A 25 3.78 -5.40 11.72
N ALA A 26 2.54 -5.54 11.26
CA ALA A 26 1.59 -6.52 11.80
C ALA A 26 2.03 -7.97 11.53
N ALA A 27 2.52 -8.26 10.33
CA ALA A 27 3.11 -9.55 9.96
C ALA A 27 4.32 -9.88 10.85
N GLY A 28 5.19 -8.90 11.12
CA GLY A 28 6.32 -9.04 12.05
C GLY A 28 5.88 -9.40 13.47
N ARG A 29 4.82 -8.74 13.99
CA ARG A 29 4.24 -9.07 15.30
C ARG A 29 3.67 -10.50 15.33
N LEU A 30 2.97 -10.92 14.29
CA LEU A 30 2.46 -12.29 14.17
C LEU A 30 3.60 -13.31 14.16
N ARG A 31 4.66 -13.07 13.38
CA ARG A 31 5.84 -13.93 13.35
C ARG A 31 6.50 -14.06 14.73
N ALA A 32 6.64 -12.94 15.45
CA ALA A 32 7.18 -12.93 16.80
C ALA A 32 6.29 -13.71 17.78
N ALA A 33 4.98 -13.53 17.72
CA ALA A 33 4.03 -14.26 18.56
C ALA A 33 4.09 -15.77 18.33
N ILE A 34 4.16 -16.21 17.06
CA ILE A 34 4.35 -17.63 16.71
C ILE A 34 5.67 -18.16 17.29
N GLY A 35 6.77 -17.43 17.12
CA GLY A 35 8.09 -17.81 17.64
C GLY A 35 8.17 -17.88 19.16
N ALA A 36 7.32 -17.14 19.87
CA ALA A 36 7.23 -17.12 21.34
C ALA A 36 6.30 -18.20 21.93
N GLY A 37 5.81 -19.15 21.13
CA GLY A 37 4.90 -20.21 21.58
C GLY A 37 3.43 -20.00 21.23
N ALA A 38 3.14 -19.01 20.37
CA ALA A 38 1.84 -18.79 19.71
C ALA A 38 0.64 -18.46 20.60
N ALA A 39 0.84 -18.17 21.90
CA ALA A 39 -0.24 -17.77 22.80
C ALA A 39 -0.98 -16.51 22.28
N ASP A 40 -0.23 -15.52 21.79
CA ASP A 40 -0.77 -14.25 21.26
C ASP A 40 -1.00 -14.27 19.73
N ALA A 41 -0.64 -15.36 19.05
CA ALA A 41 -0.67 -15.43 17.59
C ALA A 41 -2.09 -15.29 17.00
N PRO A 42 -3.17 -15.84 17.59
CA PRO A 42 -4.52 -15.61 17.08
C PRO A 42 -4.93 -14.14 17.06
N ALA A 43 -4.63 -13.38 18.12
CA ALA A 43 -4.94 -11.96 18.19
C ALA A 43 -4.10 -11.15 17.20
N ALA A 44 -2.82 -11.49 17.05
CA ALA A 44 -1.95 -10.87 16.05
C ALA A 44 -2.41 -11.15 14.61
N LEU A 45 -2.95 -12.35 14.34
CA LEU A 45 -3.53 -12.72 13.05
C LEU A 45 -4.78 -11.89 12.75
N ASP A 46 -5.69 -11.72 13.72
CA ASP A 46 -6.88 -10.87 13.54
C ASP A 46 -6.52 -9.42 13.24
N ALA A 47 -5.50 -8.90 13.92
CA ALA A 47 -4.99 -7.55 13.68
C ALA A 47 -4.41 -7.40 12.26
N LEU A 48 -3.71 -8.42 11.75
CA LEU A 48 -3.20 -8.43 10.37
C LEU A 48 -4.34 -8.48 9.35
N LEU A 49 -5.32 -9.37 9.54
CA LEU A 49 -6.46 -9.51 8.62
C LEU A 49 -7.31 -8.23 8.52
N THR A 50 -7.44 -7.49 9.62
CA THR A 50 -8.12 -6.19 9.64
C THR A 50 -7.47 -5.15 8.71
N LEU A 51 -6.16 -5.28 8.46
CA LEU A 51 -5.42 -4.41 7.54
C LEU A 51 -5.49 -4.92 6.09
N LEU A 52 -5.30 -6.23 5.88
CA LEU A 52 -5.23 -6.82 4.54
C LEU A 52 -6.52 -6.65 3.74
N GLY A 53 -7.68 -6.82 4.38
CA GLY A 53 -8.98 -6.73 3.69
C GLY A 53 -9.20 -5.38 3.00
N PRO A 54 -9.22 -4.26 3.74
CA PRO A 54 -9.40 -2.93 3.13
C PRO A 54 -8.30 -2.52 2.13
N HIS A 55 -7.08 -2.98 2.36
CA HIS A 55 -5.91 -2.68 1.52
C HIS A 55 -6.06 -3.28 0.11
N THR A 56 -6.12 -4.61 0.02
CA THR A 56 -6.31 -5.34 -1.25
C THR A 56 -7.57 -4.90 -2.00
N ALA A 57 -8.64 -4.60 -1.24
CA ALA A 57 -9.89 -4.08 -1.76
C ALA A 57 -9.77 -2.68 -2.38
N THR A 58 -8.84 -1.85 -1.90
CA THR A 58 -8.53 -0.54 -2.50
C THR A 58 -7.77 -0.72 -3.81
N GLU A 59 -6.82 -1.65 -3.85
CA GLU A 59 -5.99 -1.93 -5.03
C GLU A 59 -6.85 -2.48 -6.16
N GLU A 60 -7.60 -3.54 -5.88
CA GLU A 60 -8.34 -4.28 -6.89
C GLU A 60 -9.46 -3.48 -7.57
N ARG A 61 -10.17 -2.65 -6.79
CA ARG A 61 -11.26 -1.76 -7.26
C ARG A 61 -10.80 -0.35 -7.63
N GLY A 62 -9.50 -0.09 -7.52
CA GLY A 62 -8.91 1.21 -7.78
C GLY A 62 -7.79 1.06 -8.80
N LEU A 63 -6.56 1.05 -8.29
CA LEU A 63 -5.35 1.04 -9.12
C LEU A 63 -5.35 -0.11 -10.14
N PHE A 64 -5.71 -1.32 -9.73
CA PHE A 64 -5.65 -2.49 -10.59
C PHE A 64 -6.74 -2.47 -11.67
N GLU A 65 -7.91 -1.90 -11.38
CA GLU A 65 -8.96 -1.74 -12.39
C GLU A 65 -8.51 -0.80 -13.51
N GLU A 66 -7.87 0.32 -13.15
CA GLU A 66 -7.28 1.25 -14.12
C GLU A 66 -6.13 0.61 -14.92
N LEU A 67 -5.26 -0.16 -14.27
CA LEU A 67 -4.16 -0.86 -14.94
C LEU A 67 -4.64 -1.96 -15.89
N ARG A 68 -5.71 -2.68 -15.54
CA ARG A 68 -6.35 -3.64 -16.45
C ARG A 68 -6.97 -2.94 -17.66
N ALA A 69 -7.61 -1.79 -17.44
CA ALA A 69 -8.21 -1.00 -18.52
C ALA A 69 -7.16 -0.41 -19.47
N GLU A 70 -5.99 -0.03 -18.95
CA GLU A 70 -4.85 0.42 -19.75
C GLU A 70 -4.21 -0.73 -20.55
N GLY A 71 -4.01 -1.88 -19.90
CA GLY A 71 -3.72 -3.17 -20.55
C GLY A 71 -2.24 -3.58 -20.61
N SER A 72 -1.27 -2.67 -20.54
CA SER A 72 0.17 -3.01 -20.61
C SER A 72 0.68 -3.80 -19.40
N LEU A 73 -0.03 -3.70 -18.27
CA LEU A 73 0.29 -4.35 -17.01
C LEU A 73 -0.76 -5.39 -16.58
N ALA A 74 -1.69 -5.77 -17.47
CA ALA A 74 -2.81 -6.65 -17.14
C ALA A 74 -2.38 -8.02 -16.56
N GLU A 75 -1.39 -8.68 -17.18
CA GLU A 75 -0.86 -9.97 -16.69
C GLU A 75 -0.24 -9.85 -15.29
N ALA A 76 0.50 -8.76 -15.03
CA ALA A 76 1.08 -8.50 -13.73
C ALA A 76 -0.01 -8.30 -12.67
N VAL A 77 -1.08 -7.56 -13.01
CA VAL A 77 -2.22 -7.35 -12.13
C VAL A 77 -2.98 -8.65 -11.86
N GLU A 78 -3.23 -9.49 -12.87
CA GLU A 78 -3.88 -10.80 -12.69
C GLU A 78 -3.10 -11.69 -11.72
N LYS A 79 -1.78 -11.71 -11.86
CA LYS A 79 -0.90 -12.43 -10.94
C LYS A 79 -1.00 -11.90 -9.51
N LEU A 80 -0.99 -10.58 -9.31
CA LEU A 80 -1.11 -9.97 -7.98
C LEU A 80 -2.47 -10.26 -7.33
N CYS A 81 -3.56 -10.26 -8.11
CA CYS A 81 -4.88 -10.64 -7.61
C CYS A 81 -4.92 -12.12 -7.16
N ALA A 82 -4.31 -13.02 -7.95
CA ALA A 82 -4.20 -14.42 -7.54
C ALA A 82 -3.35 -14.58 -6.26
N GLU A 83 -2.30 -13.77 -6.10
CA GLU A 83 -1.51 -13.73 -4.87
C GLU A 83 -2.34 -13.23 -3.68
N HIS A 84 -3.22 -12.23 -3.86
CA HIS A 84 -4.18 -11.80 -2.83
C HIS A 84 -5.07 -12.95 -2.40
N ASP A 85 -5.72 -13.63 -3.35
CA ASP A 85 -6.63 -14.75 -3.08
C ASP A 85 -5.93 -15.87 -2.30
N ASP A 86 -4.71 -16.23 -2.70
CA ASP A 86 -3.91 -17.24 -2.02
C ASP A 86 -3.55 -16.84 -0.58
N ILE A 87 -3.12 -15.58 -0.38
CA ILE A 87 -2.75 -15.06 0.95
C ILE A 87 -3.98 -14.99 1.86
N HIS A 88 -5.08 -14.41 1.37
CA HIS A 88 -6.35 -14.32 2.11
C HIS A 88 -6.92 -15.70 2.43
N GLY A 89 -6.85 -16.63 1.48
CA GLY A 89 -7.30 -18.01 1.67
C GLY A 89 -6.57 -18.71 2.80
N VAL A 90 -5.24 -18.60 2.85
CA VAL A 90 -4.44 -19.22 3.93
C VAL A 90 -4.67 -18.52 5.26
N LEU A 91 -4.58 -17.19 5.32
CA LEU A 91 -4.64 -16.44 6.58
C LEU A 91 -6.07 -16.37 7.16
N GLY A 92 -7.07 -16.21 6.31
CA GLY A 92 -8.48 -16.19 6.70
C GLY A 92 -9.04 -17.58 7.01
N GLY A 93 -8.45 -18.64 6.44
CA GLY A 93 -8.86 -20.03 6.63
C GLY A 93 -8.29 -20.72 7.87
N VAL A 94 -7.48 -20.04 8.70
CA VAL A 94 -6.85 -20.65 9.88
C VAL A 94 -7.90 -21.08 10.91
N ASP A 95 -7.96 -22.39 11.20
CA ASP A 95 -8.69 -22.91 12.35
C ASP A 95 -8.00 -22.46 13.65
N ARG A 96 -8.68 -21.64 14.44
CA ARG A 96 -8.13 -21.09 15.70
C ARG A 96 -8.00 -22.13 16.81
N SER A 97 -8.70 -23.26 16.70
CA SER A 97 -8.60 -24.37 17.65
C SER A 97 -7.43 -25.31 17.35
N ALA A 98 -6.98 -25.35 16.09
CA ALA A 98 -5.82 -26.13 15.65
C ALA A 98 -5.05 -25.40 14.52
N PRO A 99 -4.35 -24.29 14.82
CA PRO A 99 -3.71 -23.48 13.78
C PRO A 99 -2.53 -24.18 13.11
N ASP A 100 -2.45 -24.11 11.79
CA ASP A 100 -1.25 -24.47 11.02
C ASP A 100 -0.30 -23.27 10.92
N TRP A 101 0.48 -23.04 11.99
CA TRP A 101 1.44 -21.94 12.03
C TRP A 101 2.54 -22.02 10.95
N PRO A 102 3.06 -23.20 10.56
CA PRO A 102 3.94 -23.31 9.40
C PRO A 102 3.32 -22.76 8.11
N ALA A 103 2.05 -23.07 7.81
CA ALA A 103 1.36 -22.51 6.64
C ALA A 103 1.20 -20.99 6.74
N VAL A 104 0.88 -20.47 7.93
CA VAL A 104 0.81 -19.03 8.19
C VAL A 104 2.16 -18.35 7.93
N LEU A 105 3.27 -18.90 8.45
CA LEU A 105 4.61 -18.34 8.22
C LEU A 105 4.96 -18.32 6.73
N ALA A 106 4.61 -19.37 5.98
CA ALA A 106 4.81 -19.41 4.53
C ALA A 106 3.97 -18.34 3.80
N ALA A 107 2.73 -18.08 4.26
CA ALA A 107 1.91 -16.99 3.75
C ALA A 107 2.48 -15.62 4.07
N LEU A 108 3.08 -15.42 5.25
CA LEU A 108 3.78 -14.17 5.59
C LEU A 108 5.00 -13.92 4.69
N ASP A 109 5.75 -14.96 4.34
CA ASP A 109 6.87 -14.84 3.41
C ASP A 109 6.37 -14.49 1.98
N ARG A 110 5.19 -15.00 1.57
CA ARG A 110 4.52 -14.60 0.32
C ARG A 110 4.08 -13.15 0.36
N LEU A 111 3.42 -12.73 1.42
CA LEU A 111 2.98 -11.35 1.64
C LEU A 111 4.15 -10.36 1.59
N HIS A 112 5.29 -10.71 2.18
CA HIS A 112 6.48 -9.87 2.10
C HIS A 112 6.96 -9.67 0.64
N ARG A 113 7.03 -10.75 -0.14
CA ARG A 113 7.42 -10.66 -1.56
C ARG A 113 6.39 -9.93 -2.41
N HIS A 114 5.11 -10.09 -2.09
CA HIS A 114 4.01 -9.41 -2.74
C HIS A 114 4.15 -7.89 -2.60
N ILE A 115 4.27 -7.40 -1.35
CA ILE A 115 4.52 -5.98 -1.05
C ILE A 115 5.77 -5.47 -1.77
N ASP A 116 6.85 -6.25 -1.79
CA ASP A 116 8.08 -5.86 -2.49
C ASP A 116 7.89 -5.73 -4.00
N ASN A 117 7.13 -6.63 -4.63
CA ASN A 117 6.83 -6.59 -6.06
C ASN A 117 6.01 -5.36 -6.44
N GLU A 118 5.10 -4.92 -5.57
CA GLU A 118 4.29 -3.74 -5.81
C GLU A 118 5.09 -2.46 -5.59
N GLU A 119 5.77 -2.32 -4.45
CA GLU A 119 6.55 -1.14 -4.10
C GLU A 119 7.67 -0.84 -5.11
N HIS A 120 8.32 -1.89 -5.62
CA HIS A 120 9.50 -1.76 -6.48
C HIS A 120 9.24 -2.11 -7.96
N GLY A 121 8.06 -2.65 -8.27
CA GLY A 121 7.68 -3.05 -9.62
C GLY A 121 6.41 -2.34 -10.07
N LEU A 122 5.26 -2.75 -9.53
CA LEU A 122 3.96 -2.29 -10.03
C LEU A 122 3.74 -0.79 -9.85
N PHE A 123 3.98 -0.24 -8.67
CA PHE A 123 3.68 1.18 -8.39
C PHE A 123 4.54 2.14 -9.24
N PRO A 124 5.87 1.96 -9.38
CA PRO A 124 6.67 2.72 -10.33
C PRO A 124 6.17 2.60 -11.78
N ALA A 125 5.82 1.38 -12.21
CA ALA A 125 5.33 1.15 -13.57
C ALA A 125 3.97 1.82 -13.81
N ALA A 126 3.07 1.80 -12.81
CA ALA A 126 1.77 2.44 -12.88
C ALA A 126 1.86 3.96 -13.08
N VAL A 127 2.81 4.63 -12.42
CA VAL A 127 3.06 6.06 -12.60
C VAL A 127 3.45 6.40 -14.03
N ILE A 128 4.15 5.49 -14.71
CA ILE A 128 4.58 5.66 -16.10
C ILE A 128 3.44 5.35 -17.08
N ALA A 129 2.65 4.30 -16.80
CA ALA A 129 1.62 3.79 -17.70
C ALA A 129 0.31 4.59 -17.64
N LEU A 130 -0.15 4.96 -16.44
CA LEU A 130 -1.47 5.55 -16.27
C LEU A 130 -1.50 7.05 -16.54
N PRO A 131 -2.45 7.55 -17.36
CA PRO A 131 -2.63 8.97 -17.58
C PRO A 131 -3.28 9.64 -16.36
N ILE A 132 -3.06 10.94 -16.17
CA ILE A 132 -3.61 11.72 -15.03
C ILE A 132 -5.13 11.52 -14.81
N PRO A 133 -6.00 11.46 -15.84
CA PRO A 133 -7.42 11.19 -15.63
C PRO A 133 -7.75 9.85 -14.97
N ALA A 134 -6.89 8.84 -15.09
CA ALA A 134 -7.03 7.58 -14.34
C ALA A 134 -6.78 7.80 -12.85
N TRP A 135 -5.70 8.53 -12.52
CA TRP A 135 -5.38 8.91 -11.15
C TRP A 135 -6.48 9.74 -10.48
N ASP A 136 -7.12 10.65 -11.21
CA ASP A 136 -8.23 11.47 -10.72
C ASP A 136 -9.47 10.62 -10.34
N ARG A 137 -9.69 9.48 -11.00
CA ARG A 137 -10.81 8.57 -10.68
C ARG A 137 -10.58 7.80 -9.39
N ILE A 138 -9.35 7.35 -9.17
CA ILE A 138 -8.98 6.47 -8.05
C ILE A 138 -8.40 7.21 -6.85
N THR A 139 -8.18 8.52 -6.98
CA THR A 139 -7.72 9.40 -5.90
C THR A 139 -8.82 10.41 -5.58
N PRO A 140 -9.70 10.13 -4.60
CA PRO A 140 -10.76 11.07 -4.26
C PRO A 140 -10.21 12.45 -3.91
N THR A 141 -10.81 13.49 -4.49
CA THR A 141 -10.44 14.90 -4.35
C THR A 141 -10.63 15.39 -2.91
N GLY A 142 -9.68 15.05 -2.05
CA GLY A 142 -9.58 15.45 -0.65
C GLY A 142 -8.16 15.32 -0.10
N ALA A 143 -7.31 14.51 -0.74
CA ALA A 143 -5.90 14.33 -0.37
C ALA A 143 -4.94 15.34 -1.03
N ALA A 144 -5.29 15.91 -2.18
CA ALA A 144 -4.36 16.70 -3.01
C ALA A 144 -4.23 18.20 -2.64
N ARG A 145 -4.99 18.71 -1.65
CA ARG A 145 -5.10 20.17 -1.39
C ARG A 145 -4.34 20.66 -0.15
N GLN A 146 -3.27 20.00 0.28
CA GLN A 146 -2.45 20.45 1.41
C GLN A 146 -1.00 20.83 1.10
N VAL A 147 -0.53 20.78 -0.16
CA VAL A 147 0.89 21.07 -0.46
C VAL A 147 1.12 22.39 -1.22
N ALA A 148 0.08 23.17 -1.55
CA ALA A 148 0.25 24.45 -2.23
C ALA A 148 -0.51 25.58 -1.53
N GLY A 149 0.14 26.28 -0.60
CA GLY A 149 -0.50 27.43 0.05
C GLY A 149 0.25 28.21 1.12
N THR A 150 1.59 28.30 1.12
CA THR A 150 2.27 29.41 1.85
C THR A 150 3.44 29.93 1.03
N ALA A 151 3.14 30.73 0.01
CA ALA A 151 4.11 31.64 -0.58
C ALA A 151 3.55 33.06 -0.44
N THR A 152 3.96 33.74 0.63
CA THR A 152 3.80 35.19 0.77
C THR A 152 4.89 35.86 -0.07
N PRO A 153 4.58 36.75 -1.02
CA PRO A 153 5.60 37.58 -1.64
C PRO A 153 5.71 38.88 -0.84
N ASP A 154 6.70 38.97 0.05
CA ASP A 154 7.03 40.25 0.69
C ASP A 154 8.03 41.01 -0.20
N GLY A 155 7.45 41.76 -1.14
CA GLY A 155 8.17 42.61 -2.10
C GLY A 155 8.58 43.93 -1.45
N HIS A 156 9.82 43.97 -1.00
CA HIS A 156 10.62 45.13 -0.63
C HIS A 156 10.40 46.37 -1.53
N ARG A 157 10.11 47.53 -0.91
CA ARG A 157 10.23 48.87 -1.53
C ARG A 157 11.15 49.76 -0.68
N PRO A 158 12.24 50.31 -1.23
CA PRO A 158 12.92 51.46 -0.63
C PRO A 158 12.57 52.75 -1.40
N ARG A 159 12.48 53.89 -0.68
CA ARG A 159 12.69 55.29 -1.14
C ARG A 159 12.60 56.19 0.10
N LEU A 160 13.74 56.64 0.65
CA LEU A 160 14.44 57.91 0.38
C LEU A 160 13.64 59.19 0.72
N THR A 161 13.93 59.69 1.92
CA THR A 161 14.12 61.10 2.39
C THR A 161 13.32 62.27 1.78
N ASN A 162 12.56 62.94 2.66
CA ASN A 162 12.39 64.39 3.00
C ASN A 162 12.41 65.51 1.92
N PRO A 163 11.75 66.67 2.15
CA PRO A 163 12.10 67.63 3.22
C PRO A 163 11.03 67.89 4.30
#